data_AF-A0A5F4WM75-F1
#
_entry.id   AF-A0A5F4WM75-F1
#
_cell.length_a   1.000
_cell.length_b   1.000
_cell.length_c   1.000
_cell.angle_alpha   90.00
_cell.angle_beta   90.00
_cell.angle_gamma   90.00
#
_symmetry.space_group_name_H-M   'P 1'
#
loop_
_entity.id
_entity.type
_entity.pdbx_description
1 polymer ?
#
loop_
_entity_poly.entity_id
_entity_poly.type
_entity_poly.pdbx_seq_one_letter_code
_entity_poly.pdbx_strand_id
1 'polypeptide(L)' 'MENAHTKTVEEVLDHFGVNESTGLSLEQVKKLKERWGSNEKREKP' A
#
# COMPACT_ATOMS: atom_id res chain seq x y z
N MET A 1 3.75 -4.86 2.40
CA MET A 1 3.92 -6.21 1.80
C MET A 1 5.40 -6.48 1.62
N GLU A 2 5.95 -7.49 2.31
CA GLU A 2 7.32 -7.94 2.04
C GLU A 2 7.31 -8.94 0.86
N ASN A 3 8.36 -8.90 0.02
CA ASN A 3 8.53 -9.74 -1.19
C ASN A 3 7.47 -9.58 -2.29
N ALA A 4 7.08 -8.34 -2.62
CA ALA A 4 6.13 -8.10 -3.71
C ALA A 4 6.62 -8.65 -5.08
N HIS A 5 7.93 -8.76 -5.30
CA HIS A 5 8.53 -9.27 -6.53
C HIS A 5 8.33 -10.77 -6.76
N THR A 6 7.97 -11.54 -5.73
CA THR A 6 7.72 -12.99 -5.85
C THR A 6 6.23 -13.32 -6.01
N LYS A 7 5.37 -12.32 -6.06
CA LYS A 7 3.91 -12.46 -6.07
C LYS A 7 3.33 -12.02 -7.40
N THR A 8 2.18 -12.57 -7.76
CA THR A 8 1.50 -12.16 -8.99
C THR A 8 0.85 -10.79 -8.82
N VAL A 9 0.56 -10.13 -9.95
CA VAL A 9 -0.13 -8.83 -9.94
C VAL A 9 -1.47 -8.94 -9.20
N GLU A 10 -2.22 -10.01 -9.45
CA GLU A 10 -3.51 -10.26 -8.80
C GLU A 10 -3.38 -10.36 -7.27
N GLU A 11 -2.37 -11.08 -6.76
CA GLU A 11 -2.13 -11.18 -5.32
C GLU A 11 -1.75 -9.85 -4.69
N VAL A 12 -0.99 -9.01 -5.42
CA VAL A 12 -0.62 -7.67 -4.95
C VAL A 12 -1.86 -6.77 -4.91
N LEU A 13 -2.68 -6.78 -5.96
CA LEU A 13 -3.90 -5.99 -6.05
C LEU A 13 -4.91 -6.40 -4.96
N ASP A 14 -5.11 -7.71 -4.76
CA ASP A 14 -5.99 -8.26 -3.73
C ASP A 14 -5.49 -7.91 -2.31
N HIS A 15 -4.18 -8.05 -2.06
CA HIS A 15 -3.59 -7.71 -0.75
C HIS A 15 -3.83 -6.26 -0.33
N PHE A 16 -3.79 -5.32 -1.29
CA PHE A 16 -4.08 -3.91 -1.03
C PHE A 16 -5.56 -3.55 -1.25
N GLY A 17 -6.39 -4.49 -1.70
CA GLY A 17 -7.80 -4.28 -2.05
C GLY A 17 -7.96 -3.15 -3.07
N VAL A 18 -7.04 -3.06 -4.02
CA VAL A 18 -6.93 -1.94 -4.97
C VAL A 18 -7.27 -2.42 -6.37
N ASN A 19 -8.00 -1.58 -7.12
CA ASN A 19 -8.30 -1.86 -8.52
C ASN A 19 -7.23 -1.21 -9.41
N GLU A 20 -6.74 -1.94 -10.42
CA GLU A 20 -5.68 -1.45 -11.32
C GLU A 20 -6.09 -0.21 -12.13
N SER A 21 -7.37 -0.07 -12.46
CA SER A 21 -7.91 0.97 -13.33
C SER A 21 -8.19 2.27 -12.58
N THR A 22 -8.49 2.18 -11.29
CA THR A 22 -8.95 3.33 -10.48
C THR A 22 -8.05 3.64 -9.29
N GLY A 23 -7.18 2.71 -8.88
CA GLY A 23 -6.29 2.88 -7.73
C GLY A 23 -7.01 2.84 -6.39
N LEU A 24 -6.37 3.42 -5.36
CA LEU A 24 -6.89 3.48 -3.99
C LEU A 24 -7.89 4.62 -3.83
N SER A 25 -8.99 4.38 -3.12
CA SER A 25 -9.92 5.44 -2.72
C SER A 25 -9.32 6.35 -1.65
N LEU A 26 -9.87 7.56 -1.50
CA LEU A 26 -9.44 8.52 -0.47
C LEU A 26 -9.59 7.95 0.96
N GLU A 27 -10.59 7.11 1.20
CA GLU A 27 -10.77 6.42 2.46
C GLU A 27 -9.69 5.35 2.70
N GLN A 28 -9.33 4.58 1.67
CA GLN A 28 -8.25 3.60 1.76
C GLN A 28 -6.91 4.29 2.01
N VAL A 29 -6.63 5.41 1.35
CA VAL A 29 -5.41 6.20 1.58
C VAL A 29 -5.32 6.66 3.03
N LYS A 30 -6.41 7.18 3.62
CA LYS A 30 -6.43 7.60 5.03
C LYS A 30 -6.17 6.41 5.97
N LYS A 31 -6.88 5.29 5.79
CA LYS A 31 -6.71 4.08 6.61
C LYS A 31 -5.30 3.50 6.50
N LEU A 32 -4.74 3.43 5.29
CA LEU A 32 -3.39 2.92 5.06
C LEU A 32 -2.33 3.86 5.65
N LYS A 33 -2.49 5.18 5.52
CA LYS A 33 -1.59 6.15 6.13
C LYS A 33 -1.62 6.09 7.66
N GLU A 34 -2.78 5.88 8.26
CA GLU A 34 -2.91 5.70 9.71
C GLU A 34 -2.29 4.37 10.18
N ARG A 35 -2.48 3.29 9.39
CA ARG A 35 -1.95 1.95 9.70
C ARG A 35 -0.44 1.84 9.53
N TRP A 36 0.13 2.42 8.47
CA TRP A 36 1.54 2.26 8.09
C TRP A 36 2.39 3.49 8.41
N GLY A 37 1.77 4.62 8.74
CA GLY A 37 2.44 5.89 8.94
C GLY A 37 2.75 6.64 7.64
N SER A 38 3.41 7.78 7.78
CA SER A 38 3.97 8.52 6.65
C SER A 38 5.05 7.71 5.95
N ASN A 39 5.10 7.79 4.61
CA ASN A 39 6.18 7.23 3.80
C ASN A 39 7.44 8.10 3.87
N GLU A 40 7.90 8.37 5.09
CA GLU A 40 9.11 9.12 5.38
C GLU A 40 10.14 8.21 6.04
N LYS A 41 11.41 8.36 5.64
CA LYS A 41 12.50 7.78 6.43
C LYS A 41 12.62 8.66 7.66
N ARG A 42 12.45 8.06 8.84
CA ARG A 42 12.72 8.75 10.10
C ARG A 42 14.11 9.38 10.01
N GLU A 43 14.18 10.71 10.09
CA GLU A 43 15.45 11.41 10.19
C GLU A 43 16.20 10.81 11.38
N LYS A 44 17.40 10.28 11.10
CA LYS A 44 18.29 9.85 12.16
C LYS A 44 18.84 11.11 12.83
N PRO A 45 18.94 11.14 14.17
CA PRO A 45 19.70 12.19 14.85
C PRO A 45 21.17 12.18 14.44
#